data_AF-A0A3M1BN21-F1
#
_entry.id   AF-A0A3M1BN21-F1
#
_cell.length_a   1.000
_cell.length_b   1.000
_cell.length_c   1.000
_cell.angle_alpha   90.00
_cell.angle_beta   90.00
_cell.angle_gamma   90.00
#
_symmetry.space_group_name_H-M   'P 1'
#
loop_
_entity.id
_entity.type
_entity.pdbx_description
1 polymer ?
#
loop_
_entity_poly.entity_id
_entity_poly.type
_entity_poly.pdbx_seq_one_letter_code
_entity_poly.pdbx_strand_id
1 'polypeptide(L)'
;VDDPRAFRHLIKKVKWFNEDIEFRVFRKEEIGGIREEVDRDREKIKRFLAGEEMPESKELLKPVLVVVESPNKARTIAGFFGKAVRRRVGEHELLETSTEDRYVMITASLGHVLDLNKEEGFHGVYMNGKPTPVYEVIEGKEKIVQSLRRMAIEAQEVLIATDPDTEGEKIGWDVGEILRAYNPNIKRMEFHEVTKKAILKALRESRDFNLNLVKAQVLRRVADRWVGFEFSKLLQSAFGKQWLSAGRVQTPVLGWIIEREKEYRQKVYRVVVTIDERGKLRVEWSFEKKEAAEEFYSRLSQIRVELKEQREELRNPPPPFSTDTMLKSASDAYRWSLPKTMSLAQTLFELGYITYHRTDSTRVSDYGIGIARQYIGEEFGEAYFHPRAWGEGGAHECIRPTRSIDPEELRTLFLSGQTEGLTREHLQLYELIFRRFMASQMKPVKLRVYRLGIQTSGGELELEVPAEVLEDGWNRLVTIDLYSPLIGVLDVSRKKQLLSQPKAYLYTHGELVQEMKKRGIGRPSTYASIVEKLLERGYVIENKGFLIPTKLGKEVYGYLQSREEVHEFLREEFTSRLEELMDRVEEGKEDYVDILNNLYRSIIEVDKKLEVV
;
A
#
# COMPACT_ATOMS: atom_id res chain seq x y z
N VAL A 1 -8.35 6.97 -42.92
CA VAL A 1 -7.17 6.85 -42.04
C VAL A 1 -6.05 6.32 -42.91
N ASP A 2 -5.08 7.17 -43.21
CA ASP A 2 -4.05 6.85 -44.21
C ASP A 2 -2.89 6.05 -43.59
N ASP A 3 -2.60 6.26 -42.30
CA ASP A 3 -1.66 5.46 -41.50
C ASP A 3 -2.35 4.94 -40.22
N PRO A 4 -2.66 3.63 -40.15
CA PRO A 4 -3.26 3.01 -38.97
C PRO A 4 -2.39 3.05 -37.71
N ARG A 5 -1.05 3.03 -37.83
CA ARG A 5 -0.14 3.14 -36.68
C ARG A 5 -0.15 4.55 -36.12
N ALA A 6 -0.02 5.57 -36.97
CA ALA A 6 -0.08 6.96 -36.54
C ALA A 6 -1.42 7.29 -35.90
N PHE A 7 -2.53 6.79 -36.46
CA PHE A 7 -3.85 6.99 -35.88
C PHE A 7 -4.04 6.29 -34.53
N ARG A 8 -3.57 5.05 -34.37
CA ARG A 8 -3.57 4.38 -33.06
C ARG A 8 -2.76 5.14 -32.01
N HIS A 9 -1.60 5.68 -32.40
CA HIS A 9 -0.79 6.51 -31.51
C HIS A 9 -1.49 7.83 -31.14
N LEU A 10 -2.20 8.46 -32.08
CA LEU A 10 -3.03 9.63 -31.79
C LEU A 10 -4.16 9.29 -30.82
N ILE A 11 -4.88 8.19 -31.03
CA ILE A 11 -5.95 7.73 -30.13
C ILE A 11 -5.39 7.55 -28.72
N LYS A 12 -4.22 6.89 -28.58
CA LYS A 12 -3.54 6.75 -27.29
C LYS A 12 -3.30 8.11 -26.67
N LYS A 13 -2.60 9.02 -27.35
CA LYS A 13 -2.31 10.38 -26.83
C LYS A 13 -3.56 11.18 -26.45
N VAL A 14 -4.64 11.11 -27.24
CA VAL A 14 -5.85 11.91 -26.98
C VAL A 14 -6.61 11.38 -25.77
N LYS A 15 -6.72 10.05 -25.61
CA LYS A 15 -7.31 9.43 -24.42
C LYS A 15 -6.62 9.85 -23.12
N TRP A 16 -5.38 10.30 -23.18
CA TRP A 16 -4.65 10.77 -21.99
C TRP A 16 -5.09 12.14 -21.50
N PHE A 17 -5.38 13.05 -22.44
CA PHE A 17 -5.88 14.39 -22.10
C PHE A 17 -7.35 14.34 -21.74
N ASN A 18 -8.10 13.46 -22.40
CA ASN A 18 -9.51 13.32 -22.17
C ASN A 18 -9.99 11.91 -22.55
N GLU A 19 -10.25 11.10 -21.52
CA GLU A 19 -10.78 9.74 -21.67
C GLU A 19 -12.22 9.75 -22.24
N ASP A 20 -12.92 10.88 -22.20
CA ASP A 20 -14.28 11.04 -22.72
C ASP A 20 -14.31 11.16 -24.27
N ILE A 21 -13.15 11.31 -24.92
CA ILE A 21 -13.07 11.45 -26.38
C ILE A 21 -13.17 10.07 -27.04
N GLU A 22 -14.32 9.81 -27.67
CA GLU A 22 -14.55 8.63 -28.50
C GLU A 22 -14.18 8.88 -29.96
N PHE A 23 -13.33 8.02 -30.52
CA PHE A 23 -13.05 7.99 -31.95
C PHE A 23 -14.06 7.08 -32.65
N ARG A 24 -14.91 7.67 -33.48
CA ARG A 24 -15.93 6.95 -34.26
C ARG A 24 -15.52 6.83 -35.73
N VAL A 25 -15.99 5.77 -36.38
CA VAL A 25 -15.82 5.62 -37.83
C VAL A 25 -16.72 6.63 -38.51
N PHE A 26 -16.11 7.56 -39.25
CA PHE A 26 -16.84 8.58 -39.98
C PHE A 26 -17.76 7.97 -41.05
N ARG A 27 -19.06 8.28 -40.98
CA ARG A 27 -20.03 7.97 -42.02
C ARG A 27 -20.59 9.26 -42.59
N LYS A 28 -20.60 9.39 -43.93
CA LYS A 28 -20.96 10.64 -44.60
C LYS A 28 -22.40 11.08 -44.31
N GLU A 29 -23.29 10.13 -44.04
CA GLU A 29 -24.69 10.40 -43.69
C GLU A 29 -24.85 11.11 -42.34
N GLU A 30 -23.89 10.99 -41.41
CA GLU A 30 -23.97 11.55 -40.05
C GLU A 30 -23.66 13.06 -40.01
N ILE A 31 -23.03 13.62 -41.06
CA ILE A 31 -22.63 15.03 -41.12
C ILE A 31 -23.83 15.97 -41.04
N GLY A 32 -24.95 15.60 -41.66
CA GLY A 32 -26.17 16.42 -41.67
C GLY A 32 -26.65 16.69 -40.24
N GLY A 33 -26.81 15.63 -39.45
CA GLY A 33 -27.24 15.74 -38.06
C GLY A 33 -26.25 16.51 -37.17
N ILE A 34 -24.94 16.30 -37.34
CA ILE A 34 -23.92 17.04 -36.59
C ILE A 34 -23.95 18.53 -36.94
N ARG A 35 -24.12 18.89 -38.22
CA ARG A 35 -24.24 20.30 -38.63
C ARG A 35 -25.51 20.93 -38.04
N GLU A 36 -26.64 20.24 -38.08
CA GLU A 36 -27.88 20.70 -37.47
C GLU A 36 -27.75 20.88 -35.95
N GLU A 37 -27.04 20.00 -35.25
CA GLU A 37 -26.72 20.15 -33.83
C GLU A 37 -25.86 21.38 -33.56
N VAL A 38 -24.76 21.54 -34.28
CA VAL A 38 -23.86 22.71 -34.16
C VAL A 38 -24.59 24.01 -34.48
N ASP A 39 -25.43 24.03 -35.51
CA ASP A 39 -26.18 25.23 -35.89
C ASP A 39 -27.29 25.55 -34.88
N ARG A 40 -27.96 24.54 -34.30
CA ARG A 40 -28.89 24.73 -33.17
C ARG A 40 -28.19 25.33 -31.96
N ASP A 41 -27.02 24.82 -31.59
CA ASP A 41 -26.26 25.33 -30.44
C ASP A 41 -25.75 26.75 -30.68
N ARG A 42 -25.28 27.06 -31.89
CA ARG A 42 -24.90 28.42 -32.29
C ARG A 42 -26.06 29.40 -32.21
N GLU A 43 -27.24 28.99 -32.70
CA GLU A 43 -28.43 29.84 -32.67
C GLU A 43 -28.89 30.09 -31.23
N LYS A 44 -28.86 29.07 -30.36
CA LYS A 44 -29.08 29.23 -28.91
C LYS A 44 -28.10 30.22 -28.28
N ILE A 45 -26.79 30.08 -28.56
CA ILE A 45 -25.77 31.01 -28.05
C ILE A 45 -26.02 32.43 -28.56
N LYS A 46 -26.41 32.58 -29.83
CA LYS A 46 -26.69 33.88 -30.44
C LYS A 46 -27.89 34.57 -29.80
N ARG A 47 -28.99 33.84 -29.56
CA ARG A 47 -30.18 34.35 -28.86
C ARG A 47 -29.89 34.67 -27.40
N PHE A 48 -29.08 33.87 -26.73
CA PHE A 48 -28.58 34.14 -25.39
C PHE A 48 -27.77 35.45 -25.33
N LEU A 49 -26.81 35.64 -26.24
CA LEU A 49 -25.99 36.87 -26.31
C LEU A 49 -26.82 38.11 -26.69
N ALA A 50 -27.88 37.94 -27.48
CA ALA A 50 -28.83 38.99 -27.84
C ALA A 50 -29.84 39.31 -26.71
N GLY A 51 -29.87 38.51 -25.64
CA GLY A 51 -30.81 38.67 -24.52
C GLY A 51 -32.25 38.23 -24.82
N GLU A 52 -32.48 37.55 -25.95
CA GLU A 52 -33.79 37.05 -26.39
C GLU A 52 -34.17 35.72 -25.69
N GLU A 53 -33.17 34.99 -25.20
CA GLU A 53 -33.32 33.75 -24.43
C GLU A 53 -32.59 33.91 -23.10
N MET A 54 -33.31 33.80 -21.98
CA MET A 54 -32.66 33.64 -20.68
C MET A 54 -32.25 32.17 -20.53
N PRO A 55 -31.07 31.87 -19.96
CA PRO A 55 -30.69 30.48 -19.73
C PRO A 55 -31.75 29.82 -18.82
N GLU A 56 -32.16 28.59 -19.15
CA GLU A 56 -33.10 27.81 -18.31
C GLU A 56 -32.57 27.62 -16.88
N SER A 57 -31.26 27.78 -16.68
CA SER A 57 -30.58 27.77 -15.40
C SER A 57 -29.94 29.13 -15.10
N LYS A 58 -30.47 29.81 -14.08
CA LYS A 58 -29.76 30.86 -13.31
C LYS A 58 -28.83 30.25 -12.24
N GLU A 59 -28.39 29.00 -12.37
CA GLU A 59 -27.47 28.46 -11.38
C GLU A 59 -26.08 29.06 -11.62
N LEU A 60 -25.78 30.13 -10.88
CA LEU A 60 -24.40 30.52 -10.59
C LEU A 60 -23.63 29.24 -10.23
N LEU A 61 -22.49 29.01 -10.88
CA LEU A 61 -21.61 27.88 -10.54
C LEU A 61 -21.42 27.85 -9.03
N LYS A 62 -21.90 26.79 -8.38
CA LYS A 62 -21.88 26.70 -6.92
C LYS A 62 -20.41 26.66 -6.48
N PRO A 63 -19.91 27.61 -5.66
CA PRO A 63 -18.54 27.59 -5.20
C PRO A 63 -18.36 26.48 -4.16
N VAL A 64 -17.49 25.53 -4.47
CA VAL A 64 -17.19 24.36 -3.64
C VAL A 64 -15.72 24.39 -3.26
N LEU A 65 -15.43 24.31 -1.97
CA LEU A 65 -14.07 24.16 -1.46
C LEU A 65 -13.77 22.67 -1.28
N VAL A 66 -12.79 22.14 -2.02
CA VAL A 66 -12.26 20.79 -1.87
C VAL A 66 -10.96 20.87 -1.07
N VAL A 67 -10.92 20.23 0.10
CA VAL A 67 -9.72 20.14 0.94
C VAL A 67 -9.15 18.73 0.86
N VAL A 68 -7.99 18.58 0.24
CA VAL A 68 -7.24 17.31 0.20
C VAL A 68 -6.12 17.29 1.25
N GLU A 69 -5.46 16.16 1.42
CA GLU A 69 -4.36 16.04 2.37
C GLU A 69 -3.03 16.63 1.87
N SER A 70 -2.72 16.47 0.57
CA SER A 70 -1.40 16.80 0.02
C SER A 70 -1.44 17.75 -1.20
N PRO A 71 -0.41 18.59 -1.41
CA PRO A 71 -0.36 19.53 -2.53
C PRO A 71 -0.32 18.87 -3.91
N ASN A 72 0.36 17.72 -4.04
CA ASN A 72 0.42 16.99 -5.31
C ASN A 72 -0.97 16.57 -5.74
N LYS A 73 -1.75 15.99 -4.81
CA LYS A 73 -3.14 15.61 -5.08
C LYS A 73 -4.00 16.81 -5.47
N ALA A 74 -3.82 17.96 -4.80
CA ALA A 74 -4.54 19.18 -5.14
C ALA A 74 -4.26 19.62 -6.59
N ARG A 75 -2.98 19.64 -7.00
CA ARG A 75 -2.57 20.01 -8.37
C ARG A 75 -3.05 19.02 -9.42
N THR A 76 -2.95 17.72 -9.14
CA THR A 76 -3.44 16.66 -10.05
C THR A 76 -4.94 16.80 -10.30
N ILE A 77 -5.74 16.96 -9.24
CA ILE A 77 -7.19 17.13 -9.35
C ILE A 77 -7.53 18.41 -10.12
N ALA A 78 -6.88 19.52 -9.79
CA ALA A 78 -7.10 20.80 -10.46
C ALA A 78 -6.78 20.70 -11.98
N GLY A 79 -5.73 19.96 -12.34
CA GLY A 79 -5.31 19.75 -13.72
C GLY A 79 -6.30 18.97 -14.60
N PHE A 80 -7.21 18.17 -14.01
CA PHE A 80 -8.23 17.45 -14.78
C PHE A 80 -9.27 18.35 -15.44
N PHE A 81 -9.42 19.56 -14.92
CA PHE A 81 -10.40 20.56 -15.39
C PHE A 81 -9.73 21.70 -16.16
N GLY A 82 -8.49 21.49 -16.62
CA GLY A 82 -7.71 22.48 -17.37
C GLY A 82 -6.69 23.24 -16.52
N LYS A 83 -6.25 24.39 -17.01
CA LYS A 83 -5.24 25.21 -16.33
C LYS A 83 -5.89 25.98 -15.18
N ALA A 84 -5.74 25.47 -13.97
CA ALA A 84 -6.25 26.12 -12.77
C ALA A 84 -5.59 27.48 -12.51
N VAL A 85 -6.39 28.44 -12.05
CA VAL A 85 -5.93 29.72 -11.53
C VAL A 85 -5.34 29.49 -10.15
N ARG A 86 -4.18 30.09 -9.87
CA ARG A 86 -3.52 29.97 -8.56
C ARG A 86 -3.74 31.25 -7.77
N ARG A 87 -4.42 31.14 -6.63
CA ARG A 87 -4.57 32.21 -5.63
C ARG A 87 -3.84 31.80 -4.35
N ARG A 88 -3.45 32.79 -3.55
CA ARG A 88 -2.91 32.56 -2.20
C ARG A 88 -3.86 33.17 -1.18
N VAL A 89 -4.27 32.39 -0.19
CA VAL A 89 -5.05 32.86 0.96
C VAL A 89 -4.20 32.64 2.21
N GLY A 90 -3.73 33.73 2.81
CA GLY A 90 -2.71 33.66 3.85
C GLY A 90 -1.39 33.09 3.30
N GLU A 91 -0.95 31.95 3.84
CA GLU A 91 0.25 31.24 3.38
C GLU A 91 -0.07 30.02 2.50
N HIS A 92 -1.36 29.81 2.16
CA HIS A 92 -1.82 28.58 1.50
C HIS A 92 -2.15 28.81 0.03
N GLU A 93 -1.74 27.85 -0.80
CA GLU A 93 -2.09 27.78 -2.22
C GLU A 93 -3.55 27.32 -2.35
N LEU A 94 -4.31 28.04 -3.16
CA LEU A 94 -5.66 27.71 -3.57
C LEU A 94 -5.69 27.61 -5.09
N LEU A 95 -6.14 26.48 -5.60
CA LEU A 95 -6.24 26.20 -7.02
C LEU A 95 -7.71 26.30 -7.44
N GLU A 96 -8.02 27.19 -8.36
CA GLU A 96 -9.39 27.50 -8.75
C GLU A 96 -9.63 27.02 -10.18
N THR A 97 -10.70 26.26 -10.36
CA THR A 97 -11.12 25.69 -11.65
C THR A 97 -12.64 25.56 -11.71
N SER A 98 -13.18 25.04 -12.81
CA SER A 98 -14.63 24.91 -13.01
C SER A 98 -14.98 23.57 -13.63
N THR A 99 -16.05 22.95 -13.13
CA THR A 99 -16.74 21.84 -13.80
C THR A 99 -17.94 22.38 -14.57
N GLU A 100 -18.74 21.49 -15.15
CA GLU A 100 -19.98 21.86 -15.86
C GLU A 100 -20.95 22.66 -14.97
N ASP A 101 -21.01 22.35 -13.67
CA ASP A 101 -22.01 22.85 -12.72
C ASP A 101 -21.44 23.53 -11.46
N ARG A 102 -20.12 23.50 -11.24
CA ARG A 102 -19.48 23.99 -10.00
C ARG A 102 -18.23 24.82 -10.25
N TYR A 103 -18.00 25.80 -9.38
CA TYR A 103 -16.73 26.50 -9.26
C TYR A 103 -15.92 25.82 -8.15
N VAL A 104 -14.82 25.17 -8.50
CA VAL A 104 -14.09 24.30 -7.58
C VAL A 104 -12.80 24.98 -7.12
N MET A 105 -12.71 25.22 -5.82
CA MET A 105 -11.51 25.73 -5.16
C MET A 105 -10.83 24.58 -4.42
N ILE A 106 -9.58 24.26 -4.73
CA ILE A 106 -8.88 23.08 -4.24
C ILE A 106 -7.66 23.51 -3.43
N THR A 107 -7.54 23.00 -2.20
CA THR A 107 -6.42 23.28 -1.29
C THR A 107 -5.98 22.03 -0.54
N ALA A 108 -4.85 22.09 0.16
CA ALA A 108 -4.30 20.99 0.94
C ALA A 108 -4.21 21.33 2.45
N SER A 109 -4.57 20.37 3.32
CA SER A 109 -4.40 20.48 4.78
C SER A 109 -2.97 20.20 5.25
N LEU A 110 -2.13 19.63 4.37
CA LEU A 110 -0.76 19.19 4.65
C LEU A 110 -0.67 18.10 5.73
N GLY A 111 -1.59 17.13 5.70
CA GLY A 111 -1.71 16.05 6.69
C GLY A 111 -2.61 16.41 7.89
N HIS A 112 -2.35 15.78 9.03
CA HIS A 112 -3.03 16.05 10.32
C HIS A 112 -2.90 17.51 10.73
N VAL A 113 -3.99 18.14 11.16
CA VAL A 113 -3.97 19.51 11.70
C VAL A 113 -4.13 19.57 13.22
N LEU A 114 -4.68 18.50 13.80
CA LEU A 114 -4.81 18.29 15.24
C LEU A 114 -4.00 17.08 15.68
N ASP A 115 -3.52 17.08 16.92
CA ASP A 115 -3.05 15.87 17.60
C ASP A 115 -3.57 15.85 19.04
N LEU A 116 -3.50 14.67 19.65
CA LEU A 116 -3.89 14.47 21.05
C LEU A 116 -2.93 15.26 21.95
N ASN A 117 -3.50 16.15 22.78
CA ASN A 117 -2.75 16.96 23.74
C ASN A 117 -1.90 16.06 24.66
N LYS A 118 -0.77 16.58 25.15
CA LYS A 118 0.20 15.80 25.94
C LYS A 118 0.10 16.01 27.45
N GLU A 119 -0.55 17.08 27.88
CA GLU A 119 -0.51 17.58 29.26
C GLU A 119 -1.83 17.38 30.01
N GLU A 120 -2.96 17.40 29.31
CA GLU A 120 -4.29 17.33 29.90
C GLU A 120 -4.72 15.90 30.25
N GLY A 121 -5.37 15.72 31.39
CA GLY A 121 -5.91 14.43 31.83
C GLY A 121 -4.86 13.32 31.88
N PHE A 122 -5.26 12.10 31.54
CA PHE A 122 -4.34 10.96 31.40
C PHE A 122 -3.79 10.90 29.97
N HIS A 123 -2.65 11.57 29.77
CA HIS A 123 -1.92 11.68 28.48
C HIS A 123 -2.75 12.21 27.31
N GLY A 124 -3.59 13.21 27.58
CA GLY A 124 -4.50 13.85 26.62
C GLY A 124 -5.95 13.39 26.72
N VAL A 125 -6.32 12.57 27.71
CA VAL A 125 -7.68 12.03 27.83
C VAL A 125 -8.23 12.21 29.23
N TYR A 126 -9.35 12.93 29.36
CA TYR A 126 -10.05 13.03 30.64
C TYR A 126 -10.88 11.77 30.92
N MET A 127 -10.72 11.22 32.12
CA MET A 127 -11.36 9.98 32.56
C MET A 127 -12.48 10.24 33.59
N ASN A 128 -13.54 10.92 33.16
CA ASN A 128 -14.71 11.26 34.00
C ASN A 128 -15.91 10.35 33.66
N GLY A 129 -15.71 9.03 33.68
CA GLY A 129 -16.70 8.02 33.29
C GLY A 129 -16.75 7.73 31.79
N LYS A 130 -16.82 8.78 30.95
CA LYS A 130 -16.64 8.67 29.50
C LYS A 130 -15.26 9.22 29.09
N PRO A 131 -14.36 8.40 28.51
CA PRO A 131 -13.07 8.86 28.02
C PRO A 131 -13.28 9.99 27.01
N THR A 132 -12.72 11.16 27.32
CA THR A 132 -12.88 12.38 26.51
C THR A 132 -11.49 12.83 26.05
N PRO A 133 -11.09 12.46 24.82
CA PRO A 133 -9.80 12.88 24.26
C PRO A 133 -9.80 14.38 23.97
N VAL A 134 -8.69 15.05 24.31
CA VAL A 134 -8.47 16.47 24.03
C VAL A 134 -7.49 16.59 22.88
N TYR A 135 -7.92 17.30 21.84
CA TYR A 135 -7.10 17.56 20.66
C TYR A 135 -6.74 19.04 20.61
N GLU A 136 -5.50 19.32 20.22
CA GLU A 136 -4.98 20.67 20.03
C GLU A 136 -4.42 20.82 18.62
N VAL A 137 -4.32 22.07 18.15
CA VAL A 137 -3.67 22.37 16.87
C VAL A 137 -2.20 22.02 16.98
N ILE A 138 -1.70 21.25 16.01
CA ILE A 138 -0.27 20.91 15.95
C ILE A 138 0.53 22.20 15.81
N GLU A 139 1.56 22.34 16.64
CA GLU A 139 2.45 23.51 16.64
C GLU A 139 2.94 23.84 15.22
N GLY A 140 2.74 25.09 14.81
CA GLY A 140 3.10 25.60 13.48
C GLY A 140 2.01 25.43 12.42
N LYS A 141 0.89 24.76 12.72
CA LYS A 141 -0.26 24.61 11.80
C LYS A 141 -1.39 25.62 12.00
N GLU A 142 -1.21 26.59 12.90
CA GLU A 142 -2.23 27.61 13.21
C GLU A 142 -2.58 28.44 11.98
N LYS A 143 -1.57 28.80 11.18
CA LYS A 143 -1.76 29.55 9.92
C LYS A 143 -2.51 28.75 8.86
N ILE A 144 -2.33 27.42 8.83
CA ILE A 144 -3.08 26.50 7.97
C ILE A 144 -4.56 26.57 8.32
N VAL A 145 -4.86 26.36 9.60
CA VAL A 145 -6.22 26.40 10.13
C VAL A 145 -6.89 27.74 9.84
N GLN A 146 -6.20 28.86 10.05
CA GLN A 146 -6.73 30.19 9.74
C GLN A 146 -7.01 30.38 8.23
N SER A 147 -6.13 29.88 7.37
CA SER A 147 -6.30 29.99 5.92
C SER A 147 -7.49 29.15 5.43
N LEU A 148 -7.63 27.91 5.93
CA LEU A 148 -8.77 27.03 5.61
C LEU A 148 -10.09 27.65 6.06
N ARG A 149 -10.13 28.26 7.26
CA ARG A 149 -11.34 28.95 7.77
C ARG A 149 -11.76 30.10 6.86
N ARG A 150 -10.81 30.90 6.36
CA ARG A 150 -11.10 31.98 5.40
C ARG A 150 -11.68 31.45 4.10
N MET A 151 -11.06 30.41 3.53
CA MET A 151 -11.55 29.76 2.31
C MET A 151 -12.95 29.16 2.49
N ALA A 152 -13.25 28.59 3.65
CA ALA A 152 -14.55 27.97 3.93
C ALA A 152 -15.71 28.98 3.92
N ILE A 153 -15.46 30.23 4.32
CA ILE A 153 -16.44 31.33 4.27
C ILE A 153 -16.80 31.69 2.81
N GLU A 154 -15.85 31.56 1.89
CA GLU A 154 -16.04 31.90 0.47
C GLU A 154 -16.82 30.82 -0.31
N ALA A 155 -16.99 29.62 0.27
CA ALA A 155 -17.65 28.49 -0.37
C ALA A 155 -19.10 28.33 0.09
N GLN A 156 -19.96 27.77 -0.77
CA GLN A 156 -21.31 27.32 -0.39
C GLN A 156 -21.30 25.90 0.19
N GLU A 157 -20.32 25.10 -0.19
CA GLU A 157 -20.13 23.71 0.28
C GLU A 157 -18.64 23.44 0.45
N VAL A 158 -18.28 22.70 1.51
CA VAL A 158 -16.92 22.22 1.74
C VAL A 158 -16.91 20.69 1.62
N LEU A 159 -16.06 20.18 0.73
CA LEU A 159 -15.85 18.76 0.50
C LEU A 159 -14.46 18.36 1.00
N ILE A 160 -14.41 17.44 1.96
CA ILE A 160 -13.14 16.95 2.50
C ILE A 160 -12.74 15.66 1.78
N ALA A 161 -11.61 15.73 1.09
CA ALA A 161 -11.11 14.75 0.13
C ALA A 161 -9.78 14.12 0.58
N THR A 162 -9.73 13.69 1.85
CA THR A 162 -8.63 12.94 2.44
C THR A 162 -8.60 11.48 1.96
N ASP A 163 -7.53 10.74 2.29
CA ASP A 163 -7.38 9.34 1.91
C ASP A 163 -8.54 8.45 2.40
N PRO A 164 -8.93 7.42 1.63
CA PRO A 164 -10.10 6.60 1.93
C PRO A 164 -9.83 5.53 3.02
N ASP A 165 -9.07 5.86 4.07
CA ASP A 165 -8.80 4.97 5.21
C ASP A 165 -9.27 5.59 6.53
N THR A 166 -9.11 4.85 7.64
CA THR A 166 -9.51 5.34 8.98
C THR A 166 -8.75 6.59 9.40
N GLU A 167 -7.50 6.74 8.95
CA GLU A 167 -6.65 7.89 9.26
C GLU A 167 -7.15 9.13 8.52
N GLY A 168 -7.38 9.00 7.21
CA GLY A 168 -7.96 10.04 6.36
C GLY A 168 -9.37 10.42 6.79
N GLU A 169 -10.20 9.48 7.26
CA GLU A 169 -11.51 9.81 7.82
C GLU A 169 -11.41 10.66 9.09
N LYS A 170 -10.46 10.35 9.99
CA LYS A 170 -10.18 11.18 11.17
C LYS A 170 -9.67 12.57 10.80
N ILE A 171 -8.67 12.66 9.91
CA ILE A 171 -8.13 13.95 9.44
C ILE A 171 -9.27 14.77 8.85
N GLY A 172 -10.10 14.11 8.03
CA GLY A 172 -11.22 14.78 7.38
C GLY A 172 -12.25 15.29 8.37
N TRP A 173 -12.56 14.48 9.39
CA TRP A 173 -13.44 14.86 10.48
C TRP A 173 -12.88 16.04 11.28
N ASP A 174 -11.60 16.04 11.63
CA ASP A 174 -10.94 17.14 12.36
C ASP A 174 -10.99 18.46 11.58
N VAL A 175 -10.64 18.42 10.30
CA VAL A 175 -10.76 19.59 9.42
C VAL A 175 -12.22 20.03 9.34
N GLY A 176 -13.16 19.10 9.22
CA GLY A 176 -14.58 19.38 9.25
C GLY A 176 -15.04 20.11 10.52
N GLU A 177 -14.68 19.62 11.70
CA GLU A 177 -15.03 20.26 12.98
C GLU A 177 -14.42 21.66 13.12
N ILE A 178 -13.17 21.86 12.68
CA ILE A 178 -12.50 23.16 12.69
C ILE A 178 -13.22 24.19 11.80
N LEU A 179 -13.81 23.74 10.70
CA LEU A 179 -14.45 24.59 9.69
C LEU A 179 -15.96 24.75 9.90
N ARG A 180 -16.61 23.90 10.70
CA ARG A 180 -18.07 23.86 10.86
C ARG A 180 -18.69 25.18 11.33
N ALA A 181 -17.98 25.94 12.16
CA ALA A 181 -18.42 27.26 12.60
C ALA A 181 -18.41 28.33 11.48
N TYR A 182 -17.65 28.09 10.41
CA TYR A 182 -17.47 29.01 9.27
C TYR A 182 -18.29 28.58 8.06
N ASN A 183 -18.50 27.28 7.90
CA ASN A 183 -19.40 26.71 6.91
C ASN A 183 -20.07 25.45 7.48
N PRO A 184 -21.41 25.43 7.67
CA PRO A 184 -22.10 24.26 8.20
C PRO A 184 -22.27 23.13 7.17
N ASN A 185 -22.17 23.42 5.88
CA ASN A 185 -22.36 22.45 4.79
C ASN A 185 -21.03 21.77 4.44
N ILE A 186 -20.64 20.80 5.28
CA ILE A 186 -19.40 20.04 5.13
C ILE A 186 -19.74 18.58 4.86
N LYS A 187 -19.19 18.03 3.78
CA LYS A 187 -19.32 16.61 3.41
C LYS A 187 -17.96 15.96 3.15
N ARG A 188 -17.94 14.64 3.20
CA ARG A 188 -16.79 13.80 2.85
C ARG A 188 -16.88 13.40 1.37
N MET A 189 -15.79 13.61 0.64
CA MET A 189 -15.61 13.23 -0.76
C MET A 189 -14.58 12.11 -0.85
N GLU A 190 -15.02 10.88 -1.10
CA GLU A 190 -14.16 9.70 -1.11
C GLU A 190 -13.89 9.20 -2.54
N PHE A 191 -12.64 8.82 -2.82
CA PHE A 191 -12.25 8.18 -4.07
C PHE A 191 -11.03 7.27 -3.84
N HIS A 192 -10.94 6.19 -4.62
CA HIS A 192 -9.85 5.20 -4.53
C HIS A 192 -8.79 5.34 -5.63
N GLU A 193 -8.99 6.28 -6.56
CA GLU A 193 -8.06 6.64 -7.63
C GLU A 193 -8.19 8.12 -7.95
N VAL A 194 -7.06 8.77 -8.27
CA VAL A 194 -7.04 10.19 -8.67
C VAL A 194 -7.19 10.25 -10.19
N THR A 195 -8.43 10.09 -10.67
CA THR A 195 -8.79 10.19 -12.10
C THR A 195 -9.94 11.18 -12.29
N LYS A 196 -10.03 11.86 -13.45
CA LYS A 196 -11.12 12.81 -13.74
C LYS A 196 -12.49 12.19 -13.48
N LYS A 197 -12.70 10.97 -13.94
CA LYS A 197 -13.94 10.20 -13.76
C LYS A 197 -14.25 9.93 -12.29
N ALA A 198 -13.28 9.46 -11.51
CA ALA A 198 -13.48 9.19 -10.09
C ALA A 198 -13.75 10.47 -9.29
N ILE A 199 -13.05 11.56 -9.60
CA ILE A 199 -13.28 12.88 -8.98
C ILE A 199 -14.67 13.41 -9.30
N LEU A 200 -15.10 13.38 -10.56
CA LEU A 200 -16.46 13.81 -10.95
C LEU A 200 -17.56 12.96 -10.31
N LYS A 201 -17.32 11.65 -10.13
CA LYS A 201 -18.22 10.78 -9.39
C LYS A 201 -18.27 11.18 -7.90
N ALA A 202 -17.11 11.34 -7.26
CA ALA A 202 -17.01 11.69 -5.84
C ALA A 202 -17.56 13.10 -5.52
N LEU A 203 -17.47 14.05 -6.45
CA LEU A 203 -18.11 15.37 -6.32
C LEU A 203 -19.64 15.29 -6.30
N ARG A 204 -20.22 14.30 -7.00
CA ARG A 204 -21.68 14.08 -7.06
C ARG A 204 -22.18 13.19 -5.91
N GLU A 205 -21.38 12.22 -5.49
CA GLU A 205 -21.70 11.22 -4.48
C GLU A 205 -21.01 11.51 -3.13
N SER A 206 -21.05 12.77 -2.69
CA SER A 206 -20.52 13.15 -1.36
C SER A 206 -21.38 12.54 -0.25
N ARG A 207 -20.75 12.13 0.86
CA ARG A 207 -21.41 11.51 2.02
C ARG A 207 -21.11 12.27 3.31
N ASP A 208 -21.82 11.93 4.38
CA ASP A 208 -21.40 12.33 5.73
C ASP A 208 -20.19 11.52 6.21
N PHE A 209 -19.50 12.04 7.22
CA PHE A 209 -18.38 11.33 7.85
C PHE A 209 -18.86 10.05 8.53
N ASN A 210 -18.11 8.97 8.35
CA ASN A 210 -18.35 7.72 9.04
C ASN A 210 -17.73 7.77 10.44
N LEU A 211 -18.58 8.03 11.44
CA LEU A 211 -18.15 8.16 12.83
C LEU A 211 -17.54 6.88 13.41
N ASN A 212 -17.83 5.70 12.86
CA ASN A 212 -17.23 4.44 13.33
C ASN A 212 -15.74 4.36 12.97
N LEU A 213 -15.36 4.77 11.75
CA LEU A 213 -13.96 4.89 11.35
C LEU A 213 -13.21 5.92 12.19
N VAL A 214 -13.85 7.07 12.48
CA VAL A 214 -13.30 8.10 13.36
C VAL A 214 -13.06 7.53 14.77
N LYS A 215 -14.05 6.85 15.36
CA LYS A 215 -13.94 6.23 16.70
C LYS A 215 -12.83 5.18 16.75
N ALA A 216 -12.71 4.34 15.72
CA ALA A 216 -11.67 3.33 15.65
C ALA A 216 -10.27 3.97 15.57
N GLN A 217 -10.12 5.03 14.79
CA GLN A 217 -8.87 5.80 14.76
C GLN A 217 -8.56 6.43 16.12
N VAL A 218 -9.56 7.00 16.80
CA VAL A 218 -9.41 7.60 18.13
C VAL A 218 -8.96 6.52 19.13
N LEU A 219 -9.62 5.36 19.13
CA LEU A 219 -9.23 4.21 19.95
C LEU A 219 -7.78 3.80 19.67
N ARG A 220 -7.38 3.67 18.39
CA ARG A 220 -6.00 3.36 17.99
C ARG A 220 -5.01 4.39 18.52
N ARG A 221 -5.29 5.68 18.32
CA ARG A 221 -4.41 6.77 18.75
C ARG A 221 -4.26 6.83 20.27
N VAL A 222 -5.36 6.69 21.02
CA VAL A 222 -5.36 6.72 22.48
C VAL A 222 -4.68 5.47 23.05
N ALA A 223 -4.98 4.28 22.53
CA ALA A 223 -4.34 3.05 23.01
C ALA A 223 -2.83 3.06 22.78
N ASP A 224 -2.40 3.48 21.58
CA ASP A 224 -0.97 3.65 21.28
C ASP A 224 -0.32 4.71 22.16
N ARG A 225 -1.04 5.80 22.48
CA ARG A 225 -0.56 6.86 23.37
C ARG A 225 -0.36 6.33 24.79
N TRP A 226 -1.36 5.69 25.38
CA TRP A 226 -1.29 5.24 26.77
C TRP A 226 -0.24 4.14 26.96
N VAL A 227 -0.30 3.07 26.16
CA VAL A 227 0.70 1.99 26.18
C VAL A 227 2.09 2.56 25.87
N GLY A 228 2.18 3.44 24.85
CA GLY A 228 3.43 4.01 24.42
C GLY A 228 4.09 4.87 25.49
N PHE A 229 3.35 5.81 26.08
CA PHE A 229 3.91 6.75 27.06
C PHE A 229 4.35 6.07 28.34
N GLU A 230 3.54 5.17 28.91
CA GLU A 230 3.88 4.50 30.16
C GLU A 230 5.17 3.69 30.04
N PHE A 231 5.28 2.90 28.99
CA PHE A 231 6.45 2.05 28.81
C PHE A 231 7.66 2.84 28.31
N SER A 232 7.43 3.95 27.59
CA SER A 232 8.51 4.89 27.25
C SER A 232 9.10 5.54 28.50
N LYS A 233 8.28 6.01 29.45
CA LYS A 233 8.76 6.57 30.74
C LYS A 233 9.63 5.55 31.49
N LEU A 234 9.16 4.30 31.57
CA LEU A 234 9.91 3.22 32.21
C LEU A 234 11.30 3.03 31.58
N LEU A 235 11.38 3.00 30.24
CA LEU A 235 12.66 2.92 29.52
C LEU A 235 13.54 4.15 29.71
N GLN A 236 12.95 5.34 29.64
CA GLN A 236 13.67 6.60 29.77
C GLN A 236 14.30 6.72 31.15
N SER A 237 13.58 6.34 32.21
CA SER A 237 14.09 6.28 33.58
C SER A 237 15.19 5.23 33.74
N ALA A 238 15.01 4.03 33.16
CA ALA A 238 15.97 2.94 33.31
C ALA A 238 17.30 3.17 32.54
N PHE A 239 17.25 3.81 31.37
CA PHE A 239 18.39 3.97 30.48
C PHE A 239 18.92 5.41 30.40
N GLY A 240 18.23 6.39 31.00
CA GLY A 240 18.60 7.82 30.97
C GLY A 240 18.48 8.47 29.59
N LYS A 241 17.69 7.90 28.67
CA LYS A 241 17.61 8.31 27.26
C LYS A 241 16.19 8.69 26.87
N GLN A 242 15.93 10.00 26.77
CA GLN A 242 14.59 10.57 26.53
C GLN A 242 13.97 10.21 25.18
N TRP A 243 14.79 9.84 24.18
CA TRP A 243 14.29 9.45 22.87
C TRP A 243 13.86 7.98 22.80
N LEU A 244 14.04 7.17 23.84
CA LEU A 244 13.58 5.78 23.84
C LEU A 244 12.05 5.72 23.89
N SER A 245 11.50 4.73 23.22
CA SER A 245 10.06 4.47 23.24
C SER A 245 9.76 2.99 23.12
N ALA A 246 8.76 2.52 23.84
CA ALA A 246 8.17 1.20 23.65
C ALA A 246 6.75 1.34 23.10
N GLY A 247 6.29 0.35 22.36
CA GLY A 247 4.93 0.31 21.87
C GLY A 247 4.50 -1.12 21.61
N ARG A 248 3.20 -1.40 21.78
CA ARG A 248 2.61 -2.74 21.66
C ARG A 248 3.01 -3.47 20.38
N VAL A 249 3.12 -2.73 19.26
CA VAL A 249 3.45 -3.30 17.94
C VAL A 249 4.96 -3.37 17.71
N GLN A 250 5.71 -2.39 18.22
CA GLN A 250 7.15 -2.26 17.97
C GLN A 250 7.95 -3.32 18.74
N THR A 251 7.56 -3.58 19.98
CA THR A 251 8.29 -4.49 20.87
C THR A 251 8.27 -5.94 20.39
N PRO A 252 7.12 -6.54 19.97
CA PRO A 252 7.11 -7.86 19.36
C PRO A 252 7.99 -7.96 18.11
N VAL A 253 7.90 -6.97 17.22
CA VAL A 253 8.68 -6.94 15.97
C VAL A 253 10.18 -6.86 16.26
N LEU A 254 10.60 -6.07 17.24
CA LEU A 254 11.97 -6.06 17.73
C LEU A 254 12.39 -7.44 18.29
N GLY A 255 11.51 -8.08 19.06
CA GLY A 255 11.71 -9.44 19.57
C GLY A 255 11.96 -10.46 18.45
N TRP A 256 11.20 -10.40 17.36
CA TRP A 256 11.41 -11.29 16.21
C TRP A 256 12.76 -11.08 15.55
N ILE A 257 13.17 -9.83 15.36
CA ILE A 257 14.49 -9.49 14.79
C ILE A 257 15.62 -9.99 15.70
N ILE A 258 15.46 -9.87 17.01
CA ILE A 258 16.42 -10.38 18.00
C ILE A 258 16.50 -11.91 17.96
N GLU A 259 15.36 -12.60 17.97
CA GLU A 259 15.33 -14.06 17.92
C GLU A 259 15.91 -14.59 16.61
N ARG A 260 15.57 -13.95 15.49
CA ARG A 260 16.14 -14.28 14.18
C ARG A 260 17.66 -14.09 14.15
N GLU A 261 18.20 -13.09 14.86
CA GLU A 261 19.64 -12.91 14.97
C GLU A 261 20.32 -13.99 15.81
N LYS A 262 19.63 -14.53 16.84
CA LYS A 262 20.14 -15.71 17.58
C LYS A 262 20.18 -16.94 16.68
N GLU A 263 19.13 -17.18 15.89
CA GLU A 263 19.10 -18.25 14.89
C GLU A 263 20.20 -18.06 13.84
N TYR A 264 20.43 -16.83 13.39
CA TYR A 264 21.49 -16.51 12.43
C TYR A 264 22.89 -16.84 12.97
N ARG A 265 23.12 -16.67 14.28
CA ARG A 265 24.40 -17.04 14.92
C ARG A 265 24.57 -18.56 15.06
N GLN A 266 23.48 -19.32 15.10
CA GLN A 266 23.54 -20.78 15.11
C GLN A 266 23.92 -21.28 13.72
N LYS A 267 24.85 -22.22 13.66
CA LYS A 267 25.27 -22.83 12.40
C LYS A 267 24.49 -24.10 12.14
N VAL A 268 24.06 -24.25 10.90
CA VAL A 268 23.62 -25.51 10.33
C VAL A 268 24.56 -25.89 9.19
N TYR A 269 24.77 -27.18 9.03
CA TYR A 269 25.63 -27.73 8.00
C TYR A 269 24.74 -28.33 6.92
N ARG A 270 24.90 -27.86 5.68
CA ARG A 270 24.12 -28.34 4.55
C ARG A 270 25.02 -29.05 3.55
N VAL A 271 24.64 -30.27 3.19
CA VAL A 271 25.21 -30.93 2.02
C VAL A 271 24.32 -30.57 0.85
N VAL A 272 24.89 -29.89 -0.15
CA VAL A 272 24.16 -29.39 -1.31
C VAL A 272 24.69 -30.06 -2.56
N VAL A 273 23.77 -30.60 -3.37
CA VAL A 273 24.09 -31.19 -4.67
C VAL A 273 23.30 -30.48 -5.74
N THR A 274 23.98 -30.07 -6.80
CA THR A 274 23.32 -29.49 -7.98
C THR A 274 22.94 -30.60 -8.95
N ILE A 275 21.66 -30.69 -9.30
CA ILE A 275 21.07 -31.81 -10.06
C ILE A 275 20.43 -31.37 -11.37
N ASP A 276 20.75 -30.19 -11.91
CA ASP A 276 20.33 -29.77 -13.25
C ASP A 276 21.50 -29.33 -14.12
N GLU A 277 21.26 -29.33 -15.43
CA GLU A 277 22.24 -28.89 -16.43
C GLU A 277 22.51 -27.39 -16.37
N ARG A 278 21.55 -26.60 -15.87
CA ARG A 278 21.61 -25.14 -15.81
C ARG A 278 22.19 -24.59 -14.50
N GLY A 279 22.49 -25.46 -13.54
CA GLY A 279 23.08 -25.11 -12.25
C GLY A 279 22.11 -24.43 -11.25
N LYS A 280 20.81 -24.40 -11.55
CA LYS A 280 19.78 -23.74 -10.73
C LYS A 280 19.16 -24.69 -9.70
N LEU A 281 19.00 -25.96 -10.03
CA LEU A 281 18.32 -26.94 -9.19
C LEU A 281 19.28 -27.57 -8.18
N ARG A 282 19.03 -27.31 -6.90
CA ARG A 282 19.86 -27.81 -5.80
C ARG A 282 19.01 -28.65 -4.86
N VAL A 283 19.55 -29.79 -4.48
CA VAL A 283 19.03 -30.64 -3.41
C VAL A 283 19.88 -30.41 -2.19
N GLU A 284 19.24 -30.23 -1.04
CA GLU A 284 19.92 -29.95 0.21
C GLU A 284 19.49 -30.88 1.33
N TRP A 285 20.46 -31.35 2.10
CA TRP A 285 20.25 -32.06 3.36
C TRP A 285 20.84 -31.22 4.49
N SER A 286 20.03 -30.95 5.51
CA SER A 286 20.41 -30.08 6.65
C SER A 286 20.73 -30.91 7.90
N PHE A 287 21.83 -30.56 8.56
CA PHE A 287 22.34 -31.22 9.76
C PHE A 287 22.68 -30.18 10.84
N GLU A 288 22.36 -30.48 12.10
CA GLU A 288 22.73 -29.63 13.24
C GLU A 288 24.20 -29.79 13.66
N LYS A 289 24.72 -31.02 13.56
CA LYS A 289 26.11 -31.35 13.92
C LYS A 289 26.99 -31.46 12.69
N LYS A 290 28.20 -30.92 12.79
CA LYS A 290 29.17 -30.90 11.70
C LYS A 290 29.61 -32.31 11.32
N GLU A 291 29.83 -33.16 12.33
CA GLU A 291 30.33 -34.52 12.18
C GLU A 291 29.34 -35.37 11.38
N ALA A 292 28.05 -35.24 11.67
CA ALA A 292 26.99 -35.93 10.92
C ALA A 292 26.94 -35.49 9.46
N ALA A 293 27.12 -34.18 9.20
CA ALA A 293 27.17 -33.64 7.84
C ALA A 293 28.41 -34.12 7.08
N GLU A 294 29.59 -34.19 7.73
CA GLU A 294 30.83 -34.70 7.15
C GLU A 294 30.75 -36.21 6.86
N GLU A 295 30.13 -36.98 7.75
CA GLU A 295 29.90 -38.40 7.57
C GLU A 295 28.94 -38.67 6.40
N PHE A 296 27.85 -37.90 6.30
CA PHE A 296 26.94 -37.97 5.16
C PHE A 296 27.63 -37.51 3.87
N TYR A 297 28.33 -36.38 3.89
CA TYR A 297 29.09 -35.86 2.76
C TYR A 297 30.09 -36.89 2.24
N SER A 298 30.85 -37.55 3.12
CA SER A 298 31.87 -38.53 2.73
C SER A 298 31.25 -39.77 2.09
N ARG A 299 30.11 -40.24 2.61
CA ARG A 299 29.37 -41.40 2.08
C ARG A 299 28.62 -41.10 0.78
N LEU A 300 28.22 -39.86 0.55
CA LEU A 300 27.43 -39.45 -0.61
C LEU A 300 28.30 -39.38 -1.89
N SER A 301 28.53 -40.50 -2.56
CA SER A 301 29.23 -40.54 -3.86
C SER A 301 28.27 -40.49 -5.04
N GLN A 302 27.13 -41.15 -4.91
CA GLN A 302 26.12 -41.26 -5.95
C GLN A 302 24.74 -40.90 -5.41
N ILE A 303 23.93 -40.30 -6.28
CA ILE A 303 22.49 -40.16 -6.07
C ILE A 303 21.76 -40.78 -7.25
N ARG A 304 20.59 -41.36 -6.99
CA ARG A 304 19.70 -41.83 -8.04
C ARG A 304 18.51 -40.89 -8.11
N VAL A 305 18.40 -40.16 -9.21
CA VAL A 305 17.27 -39.28 -9.49
C VAL A 305 16.34 -40.01 -10.45
N GLU A 306 15.13 -40.27 -10.00
CA GLU A 306 14.10 -40.93 -10.79
C GLU A 306 12.98 -39.94 -11.10
N LEU A 307 12.54 -39.91 -12.36
CA LEU A 307 11.31 -39.24 -12.71
C LEU A 307 10.15 -40.15 -12.29
N LYS A 308 9.51 -39.83 -11.16
CA LYS A 308 8.37 -40.59 -10.65
C LYS A 308 7.11 -40.31 -11.44
N GLU A 309 6.90 -39.05 -11.80
CA GLU A 309 5.72 -38.60 -12.51
C GLU A 309 6.05 -37.37 -13.37
N GLN A 310 5.44 -37.31 -14.55
CA GLN A 310 5.37 -36.11 -15.36
C GLN A 310 3.90 -35.76 -15.55
N ARG A 311 3.52 -34.53 -15.20
CA ARG A 311 2.16 -34.04 -15.39
C ARG A 311 2.14 -32.66 -16.04
N GLU A 312 1.04 -32.37 -16.72
CA GLU A 312 0.74 -31.03 -17.19
C GLU A 312 -0.01 -30.28 -16.08
N GLU A 313 0.47 -29.10 -15.70
CA GLU A 313 -0.13 -28.25 -14.69
C GLU A 313 -0.54 -26.92 -15.32
N LEU A 314 -1.80 -26.52 -15.13
CA LEU A 314 -2.24 -25.16 -15.40
C LEU A 314 -1.94 -24.30 -14.17
N ARG A 315 -0.92 -23.45 -14.28
CA ARG A 315 -0.53 -22.55 -13.20
C ARG A 315 -1.19 -21.20 -13.36
N ASN A 316 -2.08 -20.86 -12.44
CA ASN A 316 -2.71 -19.54 -12.37
C ASN A 316 -1.66 -18.46 -12.09
N PRO A 317 -1.88 -17.23 -12.60
CA PRO A 317 -1.04 -16.11 -12.24
C PRO A 317 -1.14 -15.81 -10.75
N PRO A 318 -0.14 -15.14 -10.18
CA PRO A 318 -0.28 -14.64 -8.83
C PRO A 318 -1.26 -13.44 -8.78
N PRO A 319 -1.90 -13.19 -7.63
CA PRO A 319 -2.87 -12.10 -7.50
C PRO A 319 -2.21 -10.72 -7.71
N PRO A 320 -2.99 -9.68 -8.04
CA PRO A 320 -2.50 -8.31 -8.05
C PRO A 320 -2.01 -7.90 -6.65
N PHE A 321 -1.27 -6.80 -6.57
CA PHE A 321 -0.66 -6.43 -5.31
C PHE A 321 -1.68 -5.95 -4.27
N SER A 322 -1.53 -6.47 -3.06
CA SER A 322 -1.86 -5.81 -1.79
C SER A 322 -0.63 -5.01 -1.30
N THR A 323 -0.76 -4.24 -0.22
CA THR A 323 0.36 -3.47 0.35
C THR A 323 1.52 -4.38 0.77
N ASP A 324 1.25 -5.47 1.49
CA ASP A 324 2.30 -6.38 1.98
C ASP A 324 3.06 -7.08 0.84
N THR A 325 2.36 -7.46 -0.24
CA THR A 325 2.97 -8.13 -1.39
C THR A 325 3.73 -7.16 -2.31
N MET A 326 3.26 -5.91 -2.44
CA MET A 326 4.02 -4.83 -3.10
C MET A 326 5.32 -4.57 -2.33
N LEU A 327 5.23 -4.39 -1.01
CA LEU A 327 6.36 -4.14 -0.14
C LEU A 327 7.39 -5.28 -0.18
N LYS A 328 6.93 -6.54 -0.11
CA LYS A 328 7.79 -7.72 -0.27
C LYS A 328 8.52 -7.70 -1.61
N SER A 329 7.78 -7.49 -2.69
CA SER A 329 8.33 -7.57 -4.05
C SER A 329 9.33 -6.45 -4.32
N ALA A 330 9.08 -5.23 -3.83
CA ALA A 330 10.02 -4.11 -3.95
C ALA A 330 11.29 -4.35 -3.13
N SER A 331 11.17 -4.94 -1.94
CA SER A 331 12.32 -5.32 -1.11
C SER A 331 13.16 -6.42 -1.76
N ASP A 332 12.52 -7.42 -2.38
CA ASP A 332 13.22 -8.51 -3.07
C ASP A 332 13.94 -8.03 -4.32
N ALA A 333 13.25 -7.24 -5.15
CA ALA A 333 13.77 -6.78 -6.43
C ALA A 333 14.83 -5.68 -6.29
N TYR A 334 14.63 -4.73 -5.37
CA TYR A 334 15.41 -3.50 -5.31
C TYR A 334 16.10 -3.25 -3.97
N ARG A 335 15.92 -4.14 -2.97
CA ARG A 335 16.42 -3.96 -1.59
C ARG A 335 15.96 -2.66 -0.95
N TRP A 336 14.80 -2.15 -1.35
CA TRP A 336 14.23 -0.95 -0.75
C TRP A 336 13.65 -1.26 0.64
N SER A 337 13.71 -0.24 1.51
CA SER A 337 13.05 -0.25 2.81
C SER A 337 11.53 -0.08 2.64
N LEU A 338 10.77 -0.49 3.66
CA LEU A 338 9.31 -0.28 3.67
C LEU A 338 8.93 1.21 3.56
N PRO A 339 9.54 2.15 4.34
CA PRO A 339 9.19 3.57 4.27
C PRO A 339 9.44 4.17 2.89
N LYS A 340 10.55 3.80 2.25
CA LYS A 340 10.86 4.24 0.88
C LYS A 340 9.79 3.78 -0.11
N THR A 341 9.44 2.50 -0.07
CA THR A 341 8.45 1.93 -1.01
C THR A 341 7.08 2.58 -0.82
N MET A 342 6.65 2.81 0.44
CA MET A 342 5.39 3.51 0.73
C MET A 342 5.40 4.95 0.24
N SER A 343 6.50 5.69 0.41
CA SER A 343 6.64 7.06 -0.08
C SER A 343 6.55 7.15 -1.62
N LEU A 344 7.19 6.22 -2.33
CA LEU A 344 7.08 6.12 -3.79
C LEU A 344 5.65 5.79 -4.23
N ALA A 345 4.99 4.84 -3.55
CA ALA A 345 3.60 4.45 -3.84
C ALA A 345 2.60 5.59 -3.57
N GLN A 346 2.78 6.33 -2.47
CA GLN A 346 2.01 7.54 -2.14
C GLN A 346 2.09 8.54 -3.29
N THR A 347 3.31 8.84 -3.76
CA THR A 347 3.52 9.80 -4.86
C THR A 347 2.86 9.32 -6.16
N LEU A 348 3.00 8.03 -6.51
CA LEU A 348 2.32 7.46 -7.70
C LEU A 348 0.80 7.56 -7.60
N PHE A 349 0.22 7.35 -6.40
CA PHE A 349 -1.21 7.50 -6.16
C PHE A 349 -1.67 8.95 -6.28
N GLU A 350 -0.96 9.90 -5.65
CA GLU A 350 -1.28 11.34 -5.68
C GLU A 350 -1.20 11.96 -7.07
N LEU A 351 -0.28 11.45 -7.90
CA LEU A 351 -0.16 11.81 -9.32
C LEU A 351 -1.15 11.05 -10.23
N GLY A 352 -1.94 10.14 -9.67
CA GLY A 352 -2.99 9.43 -10.37
C GLY A 352 -2.52 8.32 -11.29
N TYR A 353 -1.36 7.69 -11.03
CA TYR A 353 -0.84 6.56 -11.82
C TYR A 353 -1.29 5.19 -11.29
N ILE A 354 -1.55 5.09 -9.99
CA ILE A 354 -2.01 3.85 -9.35
C ILE A 354 -3.24 4.10 -8.47
N THR A 355 -3.98 3.04 -8.17
CA THR A 355 -5.03 3.03 -7.13
C THR A 355 -4.41 3.19 -5.73
N TYR A 356 -5.27 3.40 -4.75
CA TYR A 356 -4.85 3.58 -3.36
C TYR A 356 -3.96 2.42 -2.86
N HIS A 357 -2.77 2.76 -2.36
CA HIS A 357 -1.67 1.83 -2.12
C HIS A 357 -1.67 1.22 -0.71
N ARG A 358 -2.55 1.67 0.20
CA ARG A 358 -2.77 1.08 1.54
C ARG A 358 -4.02 0.21 1.50
N THR A 359 -3.86 -1.03 1.06
CA THR A 359 -4.96 -1.98 0.84
C THR A 359 -4.52 -3.40 1.18
N ASP A 360 -5.37 -4.12 1.90
CA ASP A 360 -5.24 -5.56 2.14
C ASP A 360 -5.99 -6.39 1.09
N SER A 361 -6.71 -5.73 0.18
CA SER A 361 -7.56 -6.37 -0.83
C SER A 361 -6.76 -6.74 -2.07
N THR A 362 -7.09 -7.88 -2.67
CA THR A 362 -6.65 -8.26 -4.02
C THR A 362 -7.76 -8.10 -5.06
N ARG A 363 -8.94 -7.60 -4.66
CA ARG A 363 -10.10 -7.41 -5.55
C ARG A 363 -9.77 -6.45 -6.69
N VAL A 364 -10.30 -6.75 -7.87
CA VAL A 364 -10.23 -5.92 -9.08
C VAL A 364 -11.64 -5.53 -9.51
N SER A 365 -11.85 -4.25 -9.81
CA SER A 365 -13.10 -3.70 -10.35
C SER A 365 -13.26 -3.97 -11.84
N ASP A 366 -14.49 -3.89 -12.36
CA ASP A 366 -14.76 -4.01 -13.80
C ASP A 366 -13.97 -2.98 -14.63
N TYR A 367 -13.75 -1.78 -14.07
CA TYR A 367 -12.93 -0.75 -14.70
C TYR A 367 -11.46 -1.19 -14.79
N GLY A 368 -10.90 -1.72 -13.70
CA GLY A 368 -9.55 -2.31 -13.70
C GLY A 368 -9.41 -3.46 -14.70
N ILE A 369 -10.40 -4.35 -14.76
CA ILE A 369 -10.44 -5.44 -15.75
C ILE A 369 -10.46 -4.87 -17.18
N GLY A 370 -11.19 -3.79 -17.42
CA GLY A 370 -11.21 -3.08 -18.71
C GLY A 370 -9.84 -2.53 -19.12
N ILE A 371 -9.10 -1.92 -18.18
CA ILE A 371 -7.72 -1.44 -18.42
C ILE A 371 -6.82 -2.60 -18.83
N ALA A 372 -6.91 -3.73 -18.12
CA ALA A 372 -6.11 -4.91 -18.44
C ALA A 372 -6.48 -5.51 -19.80
N ARG A 373 -7.79 -5.60 -20.11
CA ARG A 373 -8.27 -6.06 -21.42
C ARG A 373 -7.69 -5.23 -22.54
N GLN A 374 -7.72 -3.90 -22.42
CA GLN A 374 -7.20 -3.01 -23.45
C GLN A 374 -5.72 -3.27 -23.71
N TYR A 375 -4.89 -3.25 -22.67
CA TYR A 375 -3.45 -3.46 -22.83
C TYR A 375 -3.11 -4.87 -23.34
N ILE A 376 -3.69 -5.90 -22.73
CA ILE A 376 -3.39 -7.30 -23.08
C ILE A 376 -3.89 -7.62 -24.50
N GLY A 377 -5.08 -7.14 -24.86
CA GLY A 377 -5.63 -7.29 -26.21
C GLY A 377 -4.78 -6.61 -27.28
N GLU A 378 -4.25 -5.42 -26.99
CA GLU A 378 -3.38 -4.67 -27.90
C GLU A 378 -1.98 -5.32 -28.06
N GLU A 379 -1.32 -5.70 -26.95
CA GLU A 379 0.08 -6.15 -26.97
C GLU A 379 0.25 -7.66 -27.19
N PHE A 380 -0.65 -8.49 -26.65
CA PHE A 380 -0.55 -9.96 -26.69
C PHE A 380 -1.69 -10.63 -27.47
N GLY A 381 -2.80 -9.93 -27.67
CA GLY A 381 -4.02 -10.43 -28.31
C GLY A 381 -5.06 -10.95 -27.32
N GLU A 382 -6.33 -10.89 -27.72
CA GLU A 382 -7.50 -11.24 -26.88
C GLU A 382 -7.43 -12.65 -26.28
N ALA A 383 -6.78 -13.60 -26.95
CA ALA A 383 -6.61 -14.97 -26.45
C ALA A 383 -5.75 -15.05 -25.17
N TYR A 384 -4.95 -14.04 -24.85
CA TYR A 384 -4.19 -13.97 -23.61
C TYR A 384 -4.95 -13.34 -22.45
N PHE A 385 -6.03 -12.60 -22.71
CA PHE A 385 -6.82 -11.95 -21.68
C PHE A 385 -7.73 -12.96 -20.98
N HIS A 386 -7.71 -12.94 -19.64
CA HIS A 386 -8.58 -13.77 -18.81
C HIS A 386 -9.00 -12.99 -17.57
N PRO A 387 -10.24 -12.45 -17.52
CA PRO A 387 -10.68 -11.56 -16.45
C PRO A 387 -10.75 -12.31 -15.12
N ARG A 388 -10.21 -11.70 -14.06
CA ARG A 388 -10.31 -12.21 -12.69
C ARG A 388 -10.59 -11.08 -11.72
N ALA A 389 -11.70 -11.19 -10.99
CA ALA A 389 -12.04 -10.24 -9.94
C ALA A 389 -11.19 -10.40 -8.68
N TRP A 390 -10.60 -11.57 -8.44
CA TRP A 390 -9.72 -11.90 -7.28
C TRP A 390 -10.33 -11.72 -5.88
N GLY A 391 -11.61 -11.34 -5.77
CA GLY A 391 -12.35 -11.24 -4.52
C GLY A 391 -13.74 -10.66 -4.74
N GLU A 392 -14.61 -10.79 -3.74
CA GLU A 392 -15.98 -10.26 -3.73
C GLU A 392 -16.15 -9.27 -2.57
N GLY A 393 -16.91 -8.19 -2.79
CA GLY A 393 -17.19 -7.17 -1.76
C GLY A 393 -16.00 -6.29 -1.36
N GLY A 394 -16.27 -5.28 -0.53
CA GLY A 394 -15.27 -4.34 0.01
C GLY A 394 -15.07 -3.05 -0.82
N ALA A 395 -14.86 -1.92 -0.12
CA ALA A 395 -14.63 -0.61 -0.74
C ALA A 395 -13.24 -0.52 -1.43
N HIS A 396 -12.25 -1.26 -0.92
CA HIS A 396 -10.88 -1.19 -1.40
C HIS A 396 -10.58 -2.16 -2.54
N GLU A 397 -9.89 -1.65 -3.56
CA GLU A 397 -9.33 -2.43 -4.67
C GLU A 397 -7.87 -2.80 -4.38
N CYS A 398 -7.31 -3.72 -5.17
CA CYS A 398 -5.87 -3.97 -5.23
C CYS A 398 -5.08 -2.74 -5.71
N ILE A 399 -3.76 -2.79 -5.56
CA ILE A 399 -2.83 -1.81 -6.13
C ILE A 399 -2.62 -2.14 -7.61
N ARG A 400 -3.13 -1.27 -8.49
CA ARG A 400 -3.05 -1.40 -9.95
C ARG A 400 -2.86 -0.06 -10.65
N PRO A 401 -2.44 -0.03 -11.92
CA PRO A 401 -2.49 1.18 -12.74
C PRO A 401 -3.91 1.72 -12.91
N THR A 402 -4.05 3.04 -12.97
CA THR A 402 -5.31 3.75 -13.24
C THR A 402 -5.61 3.91 -14.74
N ARG A 403 -4.58 3.74 -15.57
CA ARG A 403 -4.63 3.90 -17.03
C ARG A 403 -3.82 2.79 -17.69
N SER A 404 -4.11 2.51 -18.96
CA SER A 404 -3.36 1.57 -19.81
C SER A 404 -2.07 2.19 -20.36
N ILE A 405 -1.29 2.88 -19.52
CA ILE A 405 0.01 3.45 -19.87
C ILE A 405 1.05 2.38 -19.57
N ASP A 406 1.77 1.89 -20.56
CA ASP A 406 2.80 0.91 -20.29
C ASP A 406 4.07 1.57 -19.70
N PRO A 407 4.95 0.80 -19.04
CA PRO A 407 6.15 1.35 -18.41
C PRO A 407 7.11 2.06 -19.38
N GLU A 408 7.21 1.64 -20.64
CA GLU A 408 8.08 2.28 -21.64
C GLU A 408 7.49 3.60 -22.13
N GLU A 409 6.18 3.66 -22.27
CA GLU A 409 5.45 4.89 -22.57
C GLU A 409 5.65 5.91 -21.43
N LEU A 410 5.46 5.51 -20.18
CA LEU A 410 5.69 6.38 -19.01
C LEU A 410 7.15 6.85 -18.91
N ARG A 411 8.12 5.98 -19.20
CA ARG A 411 9.55 6.34 -19.28
C ARG A 411 9.80 7.40 -20.36
N THR A 412 9.17 7.28 -21.52
CA THR A 412 9.30 8.25 -22.61
C THR A 412 8.80 9.63 -22.19
N LEU A 413 7.65 9.70 -21.52
CA LEU A 413 7.14 10.98 -21.00
C LEU A 413 8.08 11.62 -20.00
N PHE A 414 8.58 10.81 -19.07
CA PHE A 414 9.51 11.25 -18.04
C PHE A 414 10.75 11.86 -18.67
N LEU A 415 11.33 11.20 -19.67
CA LEU A 415 12.50 11.71 -20.40
C LEU A 415 12.19 12.98 -21.22
N SER A 416 10.96 13.13 -21.71
CA SER A 416 10.54 14.32 -22.46
C SER A 416 10.17 15.54 -21.58
N GLY A 417 10.17 15.38 -20.25
CA GLY A 417 9.80 16.45 -19.31
C GLY A 417 8.29 16.72 -19.21
N GLN A 418 7.45 15.81 -19.72
CA GLN A 418 6.00 15.94 -19.68
C GLN A 418 5.36 15.48 -18.37
N THR A 419 6.14 14.82 -17.50
CA THR A 419 5.71 14.43 -16.15
C THR A 419 6.49 15.21 -15.11
N GLU A 420 5.79 15.86 -14.19
CA GLU A 420 6.39 16.44 -12.99
C GLU A 420 6.30 15.47 -11.81
N GLY A 421 7.22 15.56 -10.85
CA GLY A 421 7.17 14.82 -9.59
C GLY A 421 7.61 13.34 -9.62
N LEU A 422 7.82 12.76 -10.80
CA LEU A 422 8.33 11.39 -10.93
C LEU A 422 9.87 11.33 -10.86
N THR A 423 10.39 10.19 -10.44
CA THR A 423 11.82 9.84 -10.46
C THR A 423 12.00 8.45 -11.09
N ARG A 424 13.24 8.04 -11.37
CA ARG A 424 13.52 6.69 -11.90
C ARG A 424 13.00 5.57 -10.98
N GLU A 425 13.02 5.78 -9.68
CA GLU A 425 12.53 4.80 -8.70
C GLU A 425 10.99 4.69 -8.73
N HIS A 426 10.29 5.79 -8.98
CA HIS A 426 8.85 5.75 -9.23
C HIS A 426 8.51 4.92 -10.47
N LEU A 427 9.31 5.04 -11.55
CA LEU A 427 9.12 4.25 -12.77
C LEU A 427 9.35 2.76 -12.53
N GLN A 428 10.36 2.41 -11.72
CA GLN A 428 10.62 1.01 -11.32
C GLN A 428 9.48 0.42 -10.50
N LEU A 429 8.96 1.15 -9.52
CA LEU A 429 7.80 0.69 -8.73
C LEU A 429 6.55 0.56 -9.60
N TYR A 430 6.30 1.52 -10.47
CA TYR A 430 5.19 1.48 -11.41
C TYR A 430 5.28 0.25 -12.33
N GLU A 431 6.46 -0.03 -12.90
CA GLU A 431 6.67 -1.21 -13.74
C GLU A 431 6.37 -2.50 -12.98
N LEU A 432 6.83 -2.61 -11.73
CA LEU A 432 6.57 -3.77 -10.89
C LEU A 432 5.06 -3.98 -10.67
N ILE A 433 4.33 -2.90 -10.32
CA ILE A 433 2.88 -2.90 -10.13
C ILE A 433 2.16 -3.28 -11.43
N PHE A 434 2.54 -2.64 -12.54
CA PHE A 434 1.95 -2.84 -13.85
C PHE A 434 2.09 -4.30 -14.30
N ARG A 435 3.31 -4.86 -14.27
CA ARG A 435 3.56 -6.24 -14.72
C ARG A 435 2.81 -7.26 -13.88
N ARG A 436 2.75 -7.06 -12.55
CA ARG A 436 1.99 -7.93 -11.64
C ARG A 436 0.49 -7.86 -11.93
N PHE A 437 -0.06 -6.66 -12.07
CA PHE A 437 -1.48 -6.47 -12.34
C PHE A 437 -1.90 -7.08 -13.67
N MET A 438 -1.18 -6.77 -14.75
CA MET A 438 -1.47 -7.33 -16.08
C MET A 438 -1.35 -8.85 -16.08
N ALA A 439 -0.30 -9.42 -15.48
CA ALA A 439 -0.17 -10.87 -15.33
C ALA A 439 -1.36 -11.51 -14.61
N SER A 440 -1.91 -10.87 -13.57
CA SER A 440 -3.08 -11.35 -12.82
C SER A 440 -4.36 -11.47 -13.67
N GLN A 441 -4.42 -10.76 -14.80
CA GLN A 441 -5.53 -10.72 -15.75
C GLN A 441 -5.23 -11.48 -17.07
N MET A 442 -4.14 -12.26 -17.11
CA MET A 442 -3.78 -13.10 -18.25
C MET A 442 -4.16 -14.56 -18.04
N LYS A 443 -4.32 -15.33 -19.11
CA LYS A 443 -4.59 -16.78 -19.01
C LYS A 443 -3.49 -17.53 -18.23
N PRO A 444 -3.83 -18.67 -17.60
CA PRO A 444 -2.85 -19.52 -16.91
C PRO A 444 -1.72 -19.96 -17.85
N VAL A 445 -0.58 -20.29 -17.28
CA VAL A 445 0.55 -20.88 -18.01
C VAL A 445 0.42 -22.39 -17.92
N LYS A 446 0.55 -23.08 -19.05
CA LYS A 446 0.58 -24.55 -19.07
C LYS A 446 2.02 -25.01 -18.94
N LEU A 447 2.32 -25.69 -17.85
CA LEU A 447 3.66 -26.16 -17.51
C LEU A 447 3.73 -27.68 -17.58
N ARG A 448 4.89 -28.19 -17.97
CA ARG A 448 5.29 -29.57 -17.67
C ARG A 448 6.00 -29.57 -16.34
N VAL A 449 5.45 -30.31 -15.37
CA VAL A 449 6.00 -30.44 -14.03
C VAL A 449 6.51 -31.86 -13.84
N TYR A 450 7.75 -31.98 -13.36
CA TYR A 450 8.37 -33.24 -13.02
C TYR A 450 8.34 -33.45 -11.51
N ARG A 451 7.81 -34.59 -11.08
CA ARG A 451 7.99 -35.10 -9.73
C ARG A 451 9.18 -36.03 -9.72
N LEU A 452 10.24 -35.60 -9.05
CA LEU A 452 11.51 -36.30 -8.95
C LEU A 452 11.57 -37.04 -7.61
N GLY A 453 11.90 -38.32 -7.64
CA GLY A 453 12.34 -39.09 -6.49
C GLY A 453 13.86 -39.10 -6.44
N ILE A 454 14.43 -38.65 -5.34
CA ILE A 454 15.88 -38.57 -5.15
C ILE A 454 16.26 -39.55 -4.06
N GLN A 455 16.87 -40.66 -4.45
CA GLN A 455 17.34 -41.70 -3.54
C GLN A 455 18.83 -41.50 -3.25
N THR A 456 19.16 -41.52 -1.97
CA THR A 456 20.53 -41.44 -1.47
C THR A 456 20.75 -42.47 -0.37
N SER A 457 22.01 -42.67 0.03
CA SER A 457 22.36 -43.52 1.16
C SER A 457 21.79 -43.05 2.51
N GLY A 458 21.26 -41.83 2.60
CA GLY A 458 20.69 -41.28 3.84
C GLY A 458 19.21 -40.93 3.77
N GLY A 459 18.49 -41.44 2.75
CA GLY A 459 17.03 -41.29 2.65
C GLY A 459 16.54 -40.98 1.25
N GLU A 460 15.22 -40.88 1.14
CA GLU A 460 14.49 -40.52 -0.06
C GLU A 460 13.89 -39.11 0.09
N LEU A 461 14.06 -38.29 -0.94
CA LEU A 461 13.44 -36.98 -1.05
C LEU A 461 12.55 -36.94 -2.28
N GLU A 462 11.48 -36.16 -2.22
CA GLU A 462 10.68 -35.84 -3.39
C GLU A 462 10.70 -34.34 -3.65
N LEU A 463 10.78 -33.98 -4.92
CA LEU A 463 10.78 -32.60 -5.37
C LEU A 463 9.92 -32.45 -6.62
N GLU A 464 9.10 -31.42 -6.66
CA GLU A 464 8.36 -31.04 -7.86
C GLU A 464 8.99 -29.79 -8.48
N VAL A 465 9.31 -29.86 -9.77
CA VAL A 465 9.95 -28.75 -10.49
C VAL A 465 9.23 -28.45 -11.80
N PRO A 466 8.98 -27.17 -12.11
CA PRO A 466 8.60 -26.76 -13.47
C PRO A 466 9.76 -27.02 -14.42
N ALA A 467 9.55 -27.86 -15.44
CA ALA A 467 10.59 -28.23 -16.39
C ALA A 467 10.50 -27.41 -17.69
N GLU A 468 9.29 -27.21 -18.19
CA GLU A 468 9.04 -26.62 -19.50
C GLU A 468 7.72 -25.85 -19.51
N VAL A 469 7.67 -24.77 -20.30
CA VAL A 469 6.42 -24.08 -20.63
C VAL A 469 5.86 -24.72 -21.91
N LEU A 470 4.71 -25.37 -21.79
CA LEU A 470 3.99 -25.98 -22.90
C LEU A 470 3.14 -24.96 -23.65
N GLU A 471 2.51 -24.04 -22.90
CA GLU A 471 1.77 -22.92 -23.46
C GLU A 471 2.00 -21.67 -22.62
N ASP A 472 2.39 -20.58 -23.30
CA ASP A 472 2.57 -19.28 -22.67
C ASP A 472 1.24 -18.70 -22.18
N GLY A 473 1.33 -17.90 -21.12
CA GLY A 473 0.25 -17.12 -20.52
C GLY A 473 0.84 -15.91 -19.81
N TRP A 474 0.53 -15.75 -18.53
CA TRP A 474 1.06 -14.67 -17.70
C TRP A 474 2.60 -14.62 -17.57
N ASN A 475 3.30 -15.72 -17.90
CA ASN A 475 4.77 -15.79 -17.86
C ASN A 475 5.46 -14.83 -18.84
N ARG A 476 4.74 -14.30 -19.83
CA ARG A 476 5.24 -13.24 -20.73
C ARG A 476 5.59 -11.95 -19.99
N LEU A 477 4.93 -11.68 -18.86
CA LEU A 477 5.15 -10.49 -18.05
C LEU A 477 5.91 -10.77 -16.76
N VAL A 478 5.69 -11.92 -16.13
CA VAL A 478 6.35 -12.30 -14.88
C VAL A 478 7.06 -13.64 -15.07
N THR A 479 8.38 -13.67 -14.87
CA THR A 479 9.19 -14.85 -15.18
C THR A 479 8.90 -16.02 -14.25
N ILE A 480 8.87 -17.24 -14.81
CA ILE A 480 8.81 -18.50 -14.07
C ILE A 480 10.19 -19.16 -14.16
N ASP A 481 10.75 -19.58 -13.03
CA ASP A 481 11.96 -20.39 -13.03
C ASP A 481 11.66 -21.80 -13.55
N LEU A 482 12.40 -22.20 -14.58
CA LEU A 482 12.36 -23.53 -15.18
C LEU A 482 13.65 -24.28 -14.87
N TYR A 483 13.52 -25.58 -14.63
CA TYR A 483 14.62 -26.46 -14.23
C TYR A 483 14.78 -27.61 -15.22
N SER A 484 16.02 -28.04 -15.45
CA SER A 484 16.32 -29.15 -16.37
C SER A 484 17.03 -30.26 -15.59
N PRO A 485 16.29 -31.06 -14.80
CA PRO A 485 16.88 -32.03 -13.89
C PRO A 485 17.58 -33.15 -14.65
N LEU A 486 18.74 -33.56 -14.13
CA LEU A 486 19.48 -34.73 -14.58
C LEU A 486 18.84 -35.99 -13.99
N ILE A 487 18.43 -36.93 -14.85
CA ILE A 487 17.77 -38.18 -14.47
C ILE A 487 18.77 -39.33 -14.55
N GLY A 488 18.66 -40.29 -13.63
CA GLY A 488 19.48 -41.49 -13.56
C GLY A 488 20.43 -41.49 -12.37
N VAL A 489 21.45 -42.35 -12.43
CA VAL A 489 22.49 -42.42 -11.41
C VAL A 489 23.54 -41.36 -11.69
N LEU A 490 23.67 -40.39 -10.80
CA LEU A 490 24.60 -39.28 -10.93
C LEU A 490 25.76 -39.48 -9.97
N ASP A 491 26.98 -39.43 -10.49
CA ASP A 491 28.17 -39.27 -9.66
C ASP A 491 28.26 -37.82 -9.18
N VAL A 492 28.05 -37.64 -7.88
CA VAL A 492 28.03 -36.33 -7.22
C VAL A 492 29.31 -36.08 -6.44
N SER A 493 30.30 -36.97 -6.51
CA SER A 493 31.55 -36.87 -5.75
C SER A 493 32.26 -35.53 -5.96
N ARG A 494 32.16 -34.95 -7.16
CA ARG A 494 32.71 -33.63 -7.52
C ARG A 494 31.66 -32.50 -7.59
N LYS A 495 30.37 -32.80 -7.40
CA LYS A 495 29.24 -31.86 -7.52
C LYS A 495 28.51 -31.60 -6.20
N LYS A 496 28.95 -32.24 -5.12
CA LYS A 496 28.49 -31.99 -3.74
C LYS A 496 29.33 -30.90 -3.07
N GLN A 497 28.70 -30.09 -2.25
CA GLN A 497 29.34 -29.08 -1.42
C GLN A 497 28.88 -29.25 0.02
N LEU A 498 29.80 -29.15 0.98
CA LEU A 498 29.47 -29.01 2.39
C LEU A 498 29.53 -27.52 2.74
N LEU A 499 28.37 -26.94 3.00
CA LEU A 499 28.23 -25.54 3.36
C LEU A 499 27.95 -25.40 4.85
N SER A 500 28.65 -24.47 5.49
CA SER A 500 28.30 -23.98 6.83
C SER A 500 27.51 -22.70 6.66
N GLN A 501 26.24 -22.70 7.03
CA GLN A 501 25.34 -21.56 6.88
C GLN A 501 24.63 -21.23 8.20
N PRO A 502 24.14 -19.99 8.37
CA PRO A 502 23.27 -19.66 9.49
C PRO A 502 21.99 -20.52 9.46
N LYS A 503 21.44 -20.86 10.63
CA LYS A 503 20.17 -21.61 10.74
C LYS A 503 19.02 -20.89 10.06
N ALA A 504 18.99 -19.57 10.18
CA ALA A 504 18.09 -18.69 9.46
C ALA A 504 18.82 -17.40 9.06
N TYR A 505 18.52 -16.86 7.88
CA TYR A 505 19.03 -15.55 7.50
C TYR A 505 18.29 -14.43 8.25
N LEU A 506 19.01 -13.34 8.51
CA LEU A 506 18.43 -12.12 9.09
C LEU A 506 17.23 -11.65 8.25
N TYR A 507 16.25 -11.04 8.90
CA TYR A 507 15.10 -10.50 8.18
C TYR A 507 15.52 -9.41 7.20
N THR A 508 15.05 -9.53 5.97
CA THR A 508 14.88 -8.36 5.09
C THR A 508 13.61 -7.60 5.43
N HIS A 509 13.48 -6.35 4.96
CA HIS A 509 12.24 -5.58 5.06
C HIS A 509 11.03 -6.35 4.52
N GLY A 510 11.20 -7.00 3.36
CA GLY A 510 10.16 -7.81 2.73
C GLY A 510 9.73 -9.01 3.57
N GLU A 511 10.66 -9.82 4.06
CA GLU A 511 10.32 -10.96 4.92
C GLU A 511 9.65 -10.52 6.22
N LEU A 512 10.09 -9.40 6.78
CA LEU A 512 9.49 -8.87 8.01
C LEU A 512 8.03 -8.46 7.80
N VAL A 513 7.68 -7.76 6.71
CA VAL A 513 6.27 -7.39 6.45
C VAL A 513 5.38 -8.60 6.21
N GLN A 514 5.90 -9.66 5.57
CA GLN A 514 5.16 -10.91 5.41
C GLN A 514 4.93 -11.62 6.75
N GLU A 515 5.92 -11.60 7.65
CA GLU A 515 5.77 -12.16 9.00
C GLU A 515 4.75 -11.34 9.83
N MET A 516 4.81 -10.00 9.74
CA MET A 516 3.83 -9.10 10.35
C MET A 516 2.41 -9.39 9.88
N LYS A 517 2.21 -9.54 8.56
CA LYS A 517 0.90 -9.89 7.98
C LYS A 517 0.42 -11.26 8.46
N LYS A 518 1.29 -12.27 8.42
CA LYS A 518 0.98 -13.64 8.85
C LYS A 518 0.55 -13.73 10.31
N ARG A 519 1.16 -12.92 11.18
CA ARG A 519 0.89 -12.89 12.63
C ARG A 519 -0.21 -11.88 13.03
N GLY A 520 -0.81 -11.18 12.08
CA GLY A 520 -1.85 -10.18 12.37
C GLY A 520 -1.35 -8.91 13.06
N ILE A 521 -0.05 -8.62 12.98
CA ILE A 521 0.58 -7.48 13.67
C ILE A 521 0.76 -6.31 12.69
N GLY A 522 0.01 -5.24 12.91
CA GLY A 522 0.00 -4.06 12.05
C GLY A 522 -1.02 -4.14 10.90
N ARG A 523 -1.01 -3.10 10.06
CA ARG A 523 -1.94 -2.85 8.95
C ARG A 523 -1.17 -2.19 7.80
N PRO A 524 -1.73 -2.13 6.57
CA PRO A 524 -1.15 -1.41 5.44
C PRO A 524 -0.64 0.01 5.75
N SER A 525 -1.34 0.73 6.64
CA SER A 525 -0.96 2.08 7.08
C SER A 525 0.18 2.11 8.12
N THR A 526 0.46 1.01 8.81
CA THR A 526 1.40 0.98 9.94
C THR A 526 2.68 0.19 9.69
N TYR A 527 2.72 -0.73 8.71
CA TYR A 527 3.91 -1.56 8.46
C TYR A 527 5.21 -0.77 8.33
N ALA A 528 5.21 0.29 7.50
CA ALA A 528 6.38 1.13 7.30
C ALA A 528 6.76 1.91 8.56
N SER A 529 5.78 2.54 9.24
CA SER A 529 6.04 3.39 10.40
C SER A 529 6.53 2.59 11.63
N ILE A 530 6.16 1.32 11.74
CA ILE A 530 6.69 0.42 12.77
C ILE A 530 8.20 0.21 12.58
N VAL A 531 8.60 -0.16 11.36
CA VAL A 531 10.02 -0.42 11.04
C VAL A 531 10.84 0.87 11.08
N GLU A 532 10.29 1.98 10.57
CA GLU A 532 10.91 3.30 10.63
C GLU A 532 11.26 3.69 12.07
N LYS A 533 10.30 3.58 12.99
CA LYS A 533 10.56 3.90 14.40
C LYS A 533 11.62 2.98 15.04
N LEU A 534 11.68 1.68 14.68
CA LEU A 534 12.75 0.80 15.18
C LEU A 534 14.14 1.25 14.73
N LEU A 535 14.25 1.77 13.50
CA LEU A 535 15.47 2.34 12.95
C LEU A 535 15.81 3.69 13.61
N GLU A 536 14.85 4.62 13.70
CA GLU A 536 15.03 5.94 14.31
C GLU A 536 15.46 5.88 15.78
N ARG A 537 14.93 4.91 16.53
CA ARG A 537 15.27 4.70 17.94
C ARG A 537 16.62 4.00 18.13
N GLY A 538 17.24 3.55 17.03
CA GLY A 538 18.51 2.83 17.04
C GLY A 538 18.41 1.44 17.65
N TYR A 539 17.22 0.84 17.69
CA TYR A 539 17.02 -0.56 18.14
C TYR A 539 17.44 -1.55 17.08
N VAL A 540 17.27 -1.17 15.83
CA VAL A 540 17.65 -1.93 14.66
C VAL A 540 18.48 -1.03 13.75
N ILE A 541 19.44 -1.62 13.04
CA ILE A 541 20.14 -0.98 11.92
C ILE A 541 19.89 -1.78 10.66
N GLU A 542 19.90 -1.08 9.53
CA GLU A 542 19.86 -1.72 8.22
C GLU A 542 21.28 -1.84 7.65
N ASN A 543 21.63 -3.02 7.15
CA ASN A 543 22.87 -3.24 6.42
C ASN A 543 22.61 -4.15 5.21
N LYS A 544 22.86 -3.63 3.99
CA LYS A 544 22.63 -4.34 2.72
C LYS A 544 21.21 -4.95 2.60
N GLY A 545 20.20 -4.26 3.11
CA GLY A 545 18.80 -4.68 3.10
C GLY A 545 18.41 -5.66 4.22
N PHE A 546 19.35 -6.05 5.10
CA PHE A 546 19.08 -6.87 6.28
C PHE A 546 18.90 -6.01 7.52
N LEU A 547 17.94 -6.39 8.37
CA LEU A 547 17.62 -5.76 9.64
C LEU A 547 18.38 -6.47 10.77
N ILE A 548 19.23 -5.73 11.47
CA ILE A 548 20.12 -6.25 12.51
C ILE A 548 19.79 -5.55 13.84
N PRO A 549 19.50 -6.30 14.92
CA PRO A 549 19.25 -5.70 16.23
C PRO A 549 20.55 -5.14 16.82
N THR A 550 20.51 -3.93 17.35
CA THR A 550 21.65 -3.31 18.01
C THR A 550 21.80 -3.83 19.45
N LYS A 551 22.94 -3.53 20.09
CA LYS A 551 23.12 -3.80 21.52
C LYS A 551 22.03 -3.11 22.36
N LEU A 552 21.74 -1.84 22.04
CA LEU A 552 20.66 -1.08 22.69
C LEU A 552 19.30 -1.76 22.52
N GLY A 553 18.94 -2.19 21.31
CA GLY A 553 17.68 -2.88 21.06
C GLY A 553 17.54 -4.16 21.88
N LYS A 554 18.62 -4.94 22.01
CA LYS A 554 18.63 -6.16 22.85
C LYS A 554 18.49 -5.86 24.33
N GLU A 555 19.19 -4.83 24.84
CA GLU A 555 19.09 -4.41 26.24
C GLU A 555 17.70 -3.89 26.57
N VAL A 556 17.11 -3.05 25.70
CA VAL A 556 15.75 -2.53 25.85
C VAL A 556 14.73 -3.67 25.84
N TYR A 557 14.82 -4.59 24.87
CA TYR A 557 13.92 -5.73 24.80
C TYR A 557 14.06 -6.64 26.03
N GLY A 558 15.29 -6.95 26.45
CA GLY A 558 15.55 -7.76 27.64
C GLY A 558 15.01 -7.12 28.93
N TYR A 559 15.16 -5.80 29.07
CA TYR A 559 14.63 -5.06 30.20
C TYR A 559 13.10 -5.12 30.24
N LEU A 560 12.42 -4.87 29.11
CA LEU A 560 10.95 -4.95 29.04
C LEU A 560 10.44 -6.37 29.35
N GLN A 561 11.13 -7.40 28.85
CA GLN A 561 10.78 -8.80 29.12
C GLN A 561 11.01 -9.21 30.57
N SER A 562 11.93 -8.55 31.29
CA SER A 562 12.19 -8.82 32.71
C SER A 562 11.14 -8.26 33.67
N ARG A 563 10.22 -7.42 33.16
CA ARG A 563 9.16 -6.77 33.92
C ARG A 563 7.83 -7.48 33.64
N GLU A 564 7.45 -8.40 34.52
CA GLU A 564 6.23 -9.20 34.38
C GLU A 564 4.97 -8.34 34.24
N GLU A 565 4.96 -7.18 34.90
CA GLU A 565 3.84 -6.23 34.92
C GLU A 565 3.54 -5.66 33.52
N VAL A 566 4.55 -5.58 32.66
CA VAL A 566 4.49 -4.93 31.34
C VAL A 566 4.30 -5.96 30.22
N HIS A 567 4.63 -7.23 30.51
CA HIS A 567 4.72 -8.27 29.52
C HIS A 567 3.38 -8.52 28.80
N GLU A 568 2.25 -8.46 29.51
CA GLU A 568 0.93 -8.66 28.92
C GLU A 568 0.64 -7.70 27.75
N PHE A 569 0.97 -6.41 27.90
CA PHE A 569 0.68 -5.36 26.91
C PHE A 569 1.62 -5.35 25.71
N LEU A 570 2.76 -6.04 25.83
CA LEU A 570 3.83 -6.08 24.83
C LEU A 570 3.90 -7.40 24.08
N ARG A 571 2.94 -8.31 24.33
CA ARG A 571 2.80 -9.58 23.63
C ARG A 571 2.05 -9.43 22.30
N GLU A 572 2.28 -10.41 21.42
CA GLU A 572 1.63 -10.50 20.11
C GLU A 572 0.10 -10.63 20.28
N GLU A 573 -0.34 -11.44 21.24
CA GLU A 573 -1.76 -11.74 21.48
C GLU A 573 -2.56 -10.50 21.89
N PHE A 574 -1.99 -9.66 22.78
CA PHE A 574 -2.63 -8.39 23.17
C PHE A 574 -2.76 -7.46 21.96
N THR A 575 -1.69 -7.35 21.16
CA THR A 575 -1.66 -6.50 19.98
C THR A 575 -2.69 -6.94 18.94
N SER A 576 -2.73 -8.24 18.63
CA SER A 576 -3.68 -8.81 17.67
C SER A 576 -5.13 -8.62 18.15
N ARG A 577 -5.42 -8.93 19.42
CA ARG A 577 -6.76 -8.76 20.00
C ARG A 577 -7.23 -7.32 19.95
N LEU A 578 -6.35 -6.37 20.25
CA LEU A 578 -6.70 -4.95 20.23
C LEU A 578 -6.95 -4.45 18.80
N GLU A 579 -6.20 -4.95 17.80
CA GLU A 579 -6.47 -4.66 16.40
C GLU A 579 -7.83 -5.24 15.94
N GLU A 580 -8.17 -6.48 16.34
CA GLU A 580 -9.50 -7.06 16.05
C GLU A 580 -10.65 -6.26 16.70
N LEU A 581 -10.43 -5.72 17.90
CA LEU A 581 -11.41 -4.85 18.55
C LEU A 581 -11.57 -3.53 17.78
N MET A 582 -10.48 -2.96 17.25
CA MET A 582 -10.55 -1.78 16.38
C MET A 582 -11.35 -2.07 15.11
N ASP A 583 -11.10 -3.20 14.44
CA ASP A 583 -11.88 -3.60 13.26
C ASP A 583 -13.38 -3.71 13.59
N ARG A 584 -13.72 -4.29 14.75
CA ARG A 584 -15.12 -4.36 15.20
C ARG A 584 -15.73 -2.99 15.50
N VAL A 585 -14.94 -2.03 15.99
CA VAL A 585 -15.39 -0.63 16.16
C VAL A 585 -15.61 0.02 14.79
N GLU A 586 -14.74 -0.23 13.81
CA GLU A 586 -14.91 0.26 12.42
C GLU A 586 -16.23 -0.23 11.81
N GLU A 587 -16.60 -1.48 12.09
CA GLU A 587 -17.87 -2.10 11.68
C GLU A 587 -19.08 -1.67 12.54
N GLY A 588 -18.87 -0.93 13.63
CA GLY A 588 -19.92 -0.53 14.57
C GLY A 588 -20.46 -1.65 15.46
N LYS A 589 -19.71 -2.75 15.63
CA LYS A 589 -20.09 -3.92 16.42
C LYS A 589 -19.66 -3.86 17.89
N GLU A 590 -18.73 -2.98 18.24
CA GLU A 590 -18.20 -2.78 19.61
C GLU A 590 -18.18 -1.29 19.97
N ASP A 591 -18.34 -0.98 21.26
CA ASP A 591 -18.20 0.40 21.75
C ASP A 591 -16.74 0.70 22.14
N TYR A 592 -16.16 1.69 21.47
CA TYR A 592 -14.80 2.16 21.75
C TYR A 592 -14.64 2.70 23.18
N VAL A 593 -15.71 3.23 23.79
CA VAL A 593 -15.70 3.75 25.17
C VAL A 593 -15.39 2.64 26.17
N ASP A 594 -16.03 1.48 26.03
CA ASP A 594 -15.83 0.34 26.92
C ASP A 594 -14.42 -0.24 26.78
N ILE A 595 -13.91 -0.31 25.55
CA ILE A 595 -12.55 -0.76 25.26
C ILE A 595 -11.53 0.18 25.92
N LEU A 596 -11.70 1.51 25.77
CA LEU A 596 -10.83 2.49 26.41
C LEU A 596 -10.92 2.44 27.94
N ASN A 597 -12.12 2.30 28.51
CA ASN A 597 -12.27 2.18 29.96
C ASN A 597 -11.58 0.94 30.52
N ASN A 598 -11.70 -0.20 29.84
CA ASN A 598 -11.01 -1.43 30.24
C ASN A 598 -9.50 -1.28 30.11
N LEU A 599 -9.02 -0.74 28.99
CA LEU A 599 -7.59 -0.49 28.77
C LEU A 599 -7.01 0.44 29.84
N TYR A 600 -7.71 1.53 30.16
CA TYR A 600 -7.29 2.46 31.20
C TYR A 600 -7.16 1.78 32.57
N ARG A 601 -8.14 0.97 32.98
CA ARG A 601 -8.09 0.23 34.25
C ARG A 601 -6.88 -0.69 34.30
N SER A 602 -6.65 -1.47 33.24
CA SER A 602 -5.51 -2.36 33.14
C SER A 602 -4.18 -1.61 33.23
N ILE A 603 -4.06 -0.45 32.59
CA ILE A 603 -2.83 0.37 32.62
C ILE A 603 -2.60 0.96 34.02
N ILE A 604 -3.62 1.51 34.68
CA ILE A 604 -3.50 2.07 36.03
C ILE A 604 -3.13 1.00 37.06
N GLU A 605 -3.62 -0.24 36.90
CA GLU A 605 -3.20 -1.36 37.75
C GLU A 605 -1.71 -1.68 37.59
N VAL A 606 -1.15 -1.55 36.39
CA VAL A 606 0.28 -1.72 36.15
C VAL A 606 1.08 -0.56 36.71
N ASP A 607 0.65 0.67 36.47
CA ASP A 607 1.33 1.88 36.96
C ASP A 607 1.48 1.86 38.49
N LYS A 608 0.40 1.50 39.20
CA LYS A 608 0.44 1.29 40.67
C LYS A 608 1.43 0.22 41.12
N LYS A 609 1.65 -0.84 40.33
CA LYS A 609 2.64 -1.87 40.66
C LYS A 609 4.07 -1.38 40.40
N LEU A 610 4.26 -0.52 39.40
CA LEU A 610 5.56 0.05 39.04
C LEU A 610 6.00 1.17 40.00
N GLU A 611 5.08 1.97 40.56
CA GLU A 611 5.39 3.01 41.57
C GLU A 611 5.77 2.45 42.96
N VAL A 612 5.48 1.17 43.23
CA VAL A 612 5.72 0.51 44.53
C VAL A 612 7.15 -0.06 44.66
N VAL A 613 8.02 0.14 43.66
CA VAL A 613 9.39 -0.42 43.60
C VAL A 613 10.48 0.64 43.79
#